data_AF-A0A7V6G1Y3-F1
#
_entry.id   AF-A0A7V6G1Y3-F1
#
_cell.length_a   1.000
_cell.length_b   1.000
_cell.length_c   1.000
_cell.angle_alpha   90.00
_cell.angle_beta   90.00
_cell.angle_gamma   90.00
#
_symmetry.space_group_name_H-M   'P 1'
#
loop_
_entity.id
_entity.type
_entity.pdbx_description
1 polymer ?
#
loop_
_entity_poly.entity_id
_entity_poly.type
_entity_poly.pdbx_seq_one_letter_code
_entity_poly.pdbx_strand_id
1 'polypeptide(L)'
;MKRLLVLLVVLATMLTLVIGCSSSANEQPEEKTPPVSVEDLGVSVEDLEDGIYEAQEEDFDDNSGWKNIVTIEVKDGKIVDAKWNGIHKDGGDDKVTKSINGEYGMVEHGNANAEWHEQAALVEAYLLEVQDPTDIKYSNEEGNTDAITGATIHVKEFFDLAIQALKSQPK
;
A
#
# COMPACT_ATOMS: atom_id res chain seq x y z
N MET A 1 59.82 12.41 -16.35
CA MET A 1 60.08 13.48 -17.35
C MET A 1 58.92 14.47 -17.21
N LYS A 2 59.10 15.67 -16.63
CA LYS A 2 59.60 16.90 -17.30
C LYS A 2 58.81 17.11 -18.60
N ARG A 3 57.97 18.12 -18.82
CA ARG A 3 57.92 19.56 -18.47
C ARG A 3 56.51 20.06 -18.91
N LEU A 4 55.79 20.90 -18.18
CA LEU A 4 56.00 22.35 -17.96
C LEU A 4 55.84 23.18 -19.25
N LEU A 5 54.73 23.91 -19.40
CA LEU A 5 54.59 25.36 -19.75
C LEU A 5 53.10 25.62 -20.11
N VAL A 6 52.25 26.34 -19.35
CA VAL A 6 52.28 27.73 -18.85
C VAL A 6 51.77 28.75 -19.88
N LEU A 7 50.78 29.55 -19.45
CA LEU A 7 50.54 31.00 -19.61
C LEU A 7 49.09 31.31 -20.05
N LEU A 8 48.37 32.35 -19.61
CA LEU A 8 48.38 33.33 -18.49
C LEU A 8 47.24 34.33 -18.83
N VAL A 9 46.83 35.17 -17.87
CA VAL A 9 46.03 36.43 -17.92
C VAL A 9 44.70 36.25 -17.17
N VAL A 10 44.57 36.52 -15.86
CA VAL A 10 44.68 37.76 -15.05
C VAL A 10 43.49 38.73 -15.22
N LEU A 11 43.01 39.22 -14.05
CA LEU A 11 42.09 40.34 -13.77
C LEU A 11 40.59 39.98 -13.79
N ALA A 12 39.75 40.26 -12.79
CA ALA A 12 39.77 41.35 -11.82
C ALA A 12 39.04 40.98 -10.50
N THR A 13 39.44 41.72 -9.47
CA THR A 13 38.96 41.78 -8.09
C THR A 13 37.46 42.06 -7.93
N MET A 14 36.80 41.41 -6.96
CA MET A 14 35.93 42.13 -6.02
C MET A 14 35.86 41.42 -4.67
N LEU A 15 36.11 42.23 -3.66
CA LEU A 15 36.07 41.94 -2.23
C LEU A 15 34.69 42.32 -1.72
N THR A 16 33.93 41.38 -1.18
CA THR A 16 32.95 41.66 -0.13
C THR A 16 33.05 40.60 0.95
N LEU A 17 33.52 41.04 2.12
CA LEU A 17 33.41 40.29 3.36
C LEU A 17 31.94 40.27 3.77
N VAL A 18 31.42 39.07 4.08
CA VAL A 18 30.42 38.92 5.14
C VAL A 18 30.87 37.74 5.99
N ILE A 19 31.37 38.04 7.19
CA ILE A 19 31.54 37.07 8.26
C ILE A 19 30.17 36.95 8.92
N GLY A 20 29.50 35.82 8.69
CA GLY A 20 28.33 35.38 9.46
C GLY A 20 28.55 33.92 9.84
N CYS A 21 29.02 33.69 11.05
CA CYS A 21 29.19 32.36 11.64
C CYS A 21 27.86 31.94 12.26
N SER A 22 27.22 30.89 11.74
CA SER A 22 26.24 30.10 12.51
C SER A 22 26.12 28.71 11.91
N SER A 23 26.36 27.70 12.75
CA SER A 23 26.08 26.27 12.64
C SER A 23 25.77 25.66 11.27
N SER A 24 26.62 24.70 10.89
CA SER A 24 26.34 23.69 9.88
C SER A 24 25.00 22.98 10.12
N ALA A 25 24.04 23.24 9.23
CA ALA A 25 22.97 22.31 8.91
C ALA A 25 23.01 22.14 7.39
N ASN A 26 23.46 20.95 6.99
CA ASN A 26 23.54 20.51 5.61
C ASN A 26 22.11 20.24 5.12
N GLU A 27 21.52 21.18 4.39
CA GLU A 27 20.26 20.96 3.67
C GLU A 27 20.52 19.98 2.52
N GLN A 28 20.02 18.76 2.68
CA GLN A 28 19.87 17.77 1.62
C GLN A 28 18.56 18.09 0.88
N PRO A 29 18.53 18.08 -0.48
CA PRO A 29 17.28 18.25 -1.23
C PRO A 29 16.28 17.15 -0.88
N GLU A 30 15.10 17.55 -0.42
CA GLU A 30 13.92 16.69 -0.34
C GLU A 30 13.52 16.27 -1.76
N GLU A 31 13.63 14.98 -2.03
CA GLU A 31 13.06 14.34 -3.21
C GLU A 31 11.53 14.31 -3.04
N LYS A 32 10.85 15.16 -3.80
CA LYS A 32 9.38 15.22 -3.88
C LYS A 32 8.83 13.96 -4.54
N THR A 33 8.62 12.90 -3.76
CA THR A 33 7.56 11.93 -4.05
C THR A 33 6.31 12.36 -3.26
N PRO A 34 5.14 12.54 -3.91
CA PRO A 34 3.92 12.82 -3.18
C PRO A 34 3.61 11.64 -2.25
N PRO A 35 3.19 11.88 -0.99
CA PRO A 35 2.62 10.81 -0.19
C PRO A 35 1.34 10.35 -0.90
N VAL A 36 1.31 9.10 -1.35
CA VAL A 36 0.05 8.44 -1.70
C VAL A 36 -0.74 8.40 -0.41
N SER A 37 -1.68 9.33 -0.26
CA SER A 37 -2.48 9.49 0.94
C SER A 37 -3.38 8.26 1.07
N VAL A 38 -3.07 7.38 2.01
CA VAL A 38 -4.10 6.53 2.62
C VAL A 38 -5.17 7.47 3.17
N GLU A 39 -6.42 7.24 2.81
CA GLU A 39 -7.50 8.01 3.39
C GLU A 39 -7.51 7.77 4.89
N ASP A 40 -7.40 8.84 5.68
CA ASP A 40 -7.50 8.78 7.13
C ASP A 40 -8.79 8.04 7.53
N LEU A 41 -8.65 7.03 8.42
CA LEU A 41 -9.77 6.26 8.94
C LEU A 41 -10.75 7.17 9.69
N GLY A 42 -10.25 8.23 10.33
CA GLY A 42 -11.05 9.25 11.01
C GLY A 42 -11.77 8.76 12.28
N VAL A 43 -11.62 7.48 12.63
CA VAL A 43 -12.16 6.82 13.84
C VAL A 43 -11.16 5.74 14.29
N SER A 44 -10.99 5.57 15.60
CA SER A 44 -10.17 4.47 16.14
C SER A 44 -10.96 3.17 16.11
N VAL A 45 -10.32 2.04 15.79
CA VAL A 45 -10.94 0.71 15.89
C VAL A 45 -11.47 0.43 17.30
N GLU A 46 -10.82 0.97 18.33
CA GLU A 46 -11.24 0.82 19.73
C GLU A 46 -12.59 1.48 20.05
N ASP A 47 -12.99 2.46 19.24
CA ASP A 47 -14.25 3.21 19.39
C ASP A 47 -15.40 2.63 18.54
N LEU A 48 -15.12 1.61 17.72
CA LEU A 48 -16.12 0.96 16.88
C LEU A 48 -17.01 0.00 17.69
N GLU A 49 -18.27 -0.12 17.27
CA GLU A 49 -19.19 -1.09 17.84
C GLU A 49 -18.79 -2.51 17.41
N ASP A 50 -19.08 -3.50 18.27
CA ASP A 50 -18.91 -4.90 17.89
C ASP A 50 -19.82 -5.24 16.71
N GLY A 51 -19.30 -5.91 15.69
CA GLY A 51 -20.09 -6.36 14.55
C GLY A 51 -19.29 -6.62 13.29
N ILE A 52 -20.03 -6.87 12.20
CA ILE A 52 -19.46 -7.17 10.89
C ILE A 52 -19.56 -5.94 10.01
N TYR A 53 -18.40 -5.45 9.57
CA TYR A 53 -18.21 -4.33 8.67
C TYR A 53 -17.90 -4.86 7.28
N GLU A 54 -18.42 -4.21 6.23
CA GLU A 54 -18.25 -4.69 4.86
C GLU A 54 -18.17 -3.53 3.88
N ALA A 55 -17.26 -3.64 2.91
CA ALA A 55 -17.20 -2.78 1.74
C ALA A 55 -16.84 -3.60 0.49
N GLN A 56 -17.19 -3.06 -0.66
CA GLN A 56 -16.92 -3.66 -1.96
C GLN A 56 -16.65 -2.56 -2.98
N GLU A 57 -15.93 -2.88 -4.05
CA GLU A 57 -15.74 -1.92 -5.14
C GLU A 57 -17.08 -1.58 -5.80
N GLU A 58 -17.21 -0.33 -6.27
CA GLU A 58 -18.45 0.16 -6.88
C GLU A 58 -18.71 -0.53 -8.22
N ASP A 59 -17.65 -0.76 -9.00
CA ASP A 59 -17.69 -1.35 -10.33
C ASP A 59 -16.92 -2.67 -10.38
N PHE A 60 -17.19 -3.47 -11.41
CA PHE A 60 -16.32 -4.60 -11.74
C PHE A 60 -15.14 -4.07 -12.55
N ASP A 61 -13.94 -4.57 -12.29
CA ASP A 61 -12.78 -4.25 -13.12
C ASP A 61 -13.03 -4.66 -14.58
N ASP A 62 -12.79 -3.74 -15.51
CA ASP A 62 -13.10 -3.92 -16.92
C ASP A 62 -12.30 -5.06 -17.55
N ASN A 63 -11.07 -5.26 -17.08
CA ASN A 63 -10.13 -6.23 -17.65
C ASN A 63 -10.40 -7.65 -17.14
N SER A 64 -10.50 -7.79 -15.81
CA SER A 64 -10.60 -9.08 -15.14
C SER A 64 -12.04 -9.50 -14.87
N GLY A 65 -13.00 -8.56 -14.87
CA GLY A 65 -14.40 -8.81 -14.53
C GLY A 65 -14.67 -9.07 -13.06
N TRP A 66 -13.66 -8.94 -12.20
CA TRP A 66 -13.78 -9.11 -10.75
C TRP A 66 -14.10 -7.80 -10.05
N LYS A 67 -14.82 -7.92 -8.95
CA LYS A 67 -15.06 -6.88 -7.97
C LYS A 67 -14.65 -7.41 -6.61
N ASN A 68 -13.72 -6.73 -5.95
CA ASN A 68 -13.27 -7.13 -4.63
C ASN A 68 -14.28 -6.74 -3.55
N ILE A 69 -14.32 -7.54 -2.49
CA ILE A 69 -15.13 -7.37 -1.29
C ILE A 69 -14.23 -7.61 -0.07
N VAL A 70 -14.33 -6.74 0.92
CA VAL A 70 -13.66 -6.89 2.22
C VAL A 70 -14.70 -6.94 3.32
N THR A 71 -14.60 -7.96 4.18
CA THR A 71 -15.40 -8.12 5.39
C THR A 71 -14.49 -8.13 6.60
N ILE A 72 -14.83 -7.35 7.62
CA ILE A 72 -14.07 -7.22 8.86
C ILE A 72 -15.00 -7.45 10.06
N GLU A 73 -14.57 -8.28 11.00
CA GLU A 73 -15.24 -8.43 12.29
C GLU A 73 -14.51 -7.63 13.36
N VAL A 74 -15.24 -6.75 14.05
CA VAL A 74 -14.76 -6.04 15.24
C VAL A 74 -15.41 -6.66 16.48
N LYS A 75 -14.61 -6.96 17.50
CA LYS A 75 -15.07 -7.38 18.83
C LYS A 75 -14.18 -6.79 19.91
N ASP A 76 -14.80 -6.27 20.97
CA ASP A 76 -14.12 -5.69 22.12
C ASP A 76 -13.07 -4.62 21.71
N GLY A 77 -13.42 -3.79 20.71
CA GLY A 77 -12.56 -2.74 20.18
C GLY A 77 -11.34 -3.24 19.38
N LYS A 78 -11.41 -4.44 18.80
CA LYS A 78 -10.33 -5.06 18.01
C LYS A 78 -10.84 -5.69 16.72
N ILE A 79 -10.03 -5.65 15.68
CA ILE A 79 -10.23 -6.44 14.46
C ILE A 79 -9.90 -7.90 14.81
N VAL A 80 -10.90 -8.77 14.82
CA VAL A 80 -10.75 -10.20 15.17
C VAL A 80 -10.84 -11.13 13.95
N ASP A 81 -11.41 -10.66 12.84
CA ASP A 81 -11.36 -11.34 11.54
C ASP A 81 -11.31 -10.32 10.40
N ALA A 82 -10.64 -10.70 9.32
CA ALA A 82 -10.59 -9.97 8.06
C ALA A 82 -10.68 -10.97 6.90
N LYS A 83 -11.49 -10.68 5.89
CA LYS A 83 -11.67 -11.52 4.71
C LYS A 83 -11.60 -10.67 3.46
N TRP A 84 -10.72 -11.03 2.54
CA TRP A 84 -10.63 -10.46 1.21
C TRP A 84 -11.14 -11.48 0.21
N ASN A 85 -12.19 -11.13 -0.51
CA ASN A 85 -12.75 -11.97 -1.56
C ASN A 85 -13.10 -11.11 -2.78
N GLY A 86 -13.72 -11.73 -3.78
CA GLY A 86 -14.29 -11.03 -4.91
C GLY A 86 -15.40 -11.81 -5.59
N ILE A 87 -16.27 -11.07 -6.27
CA ILE A 87 -17.33 -11.62 -7.12
C ILE A 87 -17.02 -11.30 -8.58
N HIS A 88 -17.30 -12.25 -9.47
CA HIS A 88 -17.13 -12.05 -10.89
C HIS A 88 -18.45 -11.58 -11.53
N LYS A 89 -18.37 -10.72 -12.54
CA LYS A 89 -19.54 -10.17 -13.27
C LYS A 89 -20.43 -11.24 -13.90
N ASP A 90 -19.85 -12.39 -14.25
CA ASP A 90 -20.60 -13.52 -14.82
C ASP A 90 -21.23 -14.43 -13.75
N GLY A 91 -21.05 -14.11 -12.47
CA GLY A 91 -21.45 -14.95 -11.34
C GLY A 91 -20.58 -16.20 -11.19
N GLY A 92 -21.09 -17.19 -10.44
CA GLY A 92 -20.37 -18.42 -10.12
C GLY A 92 -19.67 -18.35 -8.76
N ASP A 93 -18.64 -19.17 -8.58
CA ASP A 93 -17.87 -19.20 -7.32
C ASP A 93 -17.07 -17.91 -7.14
N ASP A 94 -16.89 -17.52 -5.88
CA ASP A 94 -16.10 -16.37 -5.48
C ASP A 94 -14.60 -16.56 -5.76
N LYS A 95 -13.84 -15.46 -5.71
CA LYS A 95 -12.42 -15.40 -6.08
C LYS A 95 -11.56 -16.32 -5.23
N VAL A 96 -11.82 -16.41 -3.91
CA VAL A 96 -11.11 -17.32 -3.01
C VAL A 96 -11.36 -18.77 -3.43
N THR A 97 -12.62 -19.15 -3.63
CA THR A 97 -12.99 -20.51 -4.06
C THR A 97 -12.37 -20.86 -5.42
N LYS A 98 -12.41 -19.94 -6.39
CA LYS A 98 -11.75 -20.12 -7.70
C LYS A 98 -10.25 -20.28 -7.55
N SER A 99 -9.60 -19.51 -6.69
CA SER A 99 -8.16 -19.61 -6.47
C SER A 99 -7.76 -20.92 -5.78
N ILE A 100 -8.51 -21.38 -4.77
CA ILE A 100 -8.28 -22.67 -4.09
C ILE A 100 -8.42 -23.84 -5.08
N ASN A 101 -9.39 -23.76 -5.98
CA ASN A 101 -9.63 -24.79 -6.98
C ASN A 101 -8.64 -24.73 -8.17
N GLY A 102 -7.72 -23.76 -8.20
CA GLY A 102 -6.79 -23.54 -9.31
C GLY A 102 -7.42 -22.91 -10.56
N GLU A 103 -8.66 -22.46 -10.47
CA GLU A 103 -9.42 -21.88 -11.59
C GLU A 103 -9.12 -20.38 -11.80
N TYR A 104 -8.53 -19.70 -10.81
CA TYR A 104 -8.01 -18.34 -10.97
C TYR A 104 -6.60 -18.34 -11.58
N GLY A 105 -5.76 -19.31 -11.20
CA GLY A 105 -4.53 -19.69 -11.90
C GLY A 105 -3.42 -18.64 -11.91
N MET A 106 -3.10 -18.00 -10.78
CA MET A 106 -2.00 -17.01 -10.74
C MET A 106 -0.63 -17.66 -10.96
N VAL A 107 -0.42 -18.87 -10.43
CA VAL A 107 0.86 -19.58 -10.60
C VAL A 107 0.92 -20.17 -12.00
N GLU A 108 -0.13 -20.88 -12.41
CA GLU A 108 -0.15 -21.59 -13.70
C GLU A 108 -0.14 -20.64 -14.91
N HIS A 109 -0.85 -19.51 -14.84
CA HIS A 109 -1.04 -18.61 -15.98
C HIS A 109 -0.33 -17.26 -15.82
N GLY A 110 -0.04 -16.83 -14.59
CA GLY A 110 0.51 -15.51 -14.28
C GLY A 110 2.00 -15.48 -13.93
N ASN A 111 2.68 -16.63 -13.85
CA ASN A 111 4.04 -16.76 -13.31
C ASN A 111 4.19 -16.20 -11.87
N ALA A 112 3.10 -16.18 -11.10
CA ALA A 112 3.16 -15.80 -9.70
C ALA A 112 3.84 -16.89 -8.86
N ASN A 113 4.39 -16.51 -7.71
CA ASN A 113 5.03 -17.45 -6.79
C ASN A 113 4.03 -18.22 -5.90
N ALA A 114 2.81 -17.73 -5.77
CA ALA A 114 1.75 -18.29 -4.94
C ALA A 114 0.38 -17.97 -5.55
N GLU A 115 -0.63 -18.77 -5.21
CA GLU A 115 -2.00 -18.52 -5.65
C GLU A 115 -2.60 -17.31 -4.92
N TRP A 116 -3.63 -16.70 -5.53
CA TRP A 116 -4.24 -15.48 -5.00
C TRP A 116 -4.71 -15.64 -3.55
N HIS A 117 -5.39 -16.74 -3.22
CA HIS A 117 -5.90 -16.99 -1.86
C HIS A 117 -4.78 -17.11 -0.81
N GLU A 118 -3.62 -17.67 -1.18
CA GLU A 118 -2.47 -17.76 -0.27
C GLU A 118 -1.91 -16.37 0.01
N GLN A 119 -1.81 -15.53 -1.02
CA GLN A 119 -1.35 -14.15 -0.88
C GLN A 119 -2.35 -13.28 -0.12
N ALA A 120 -3.65 -13.42 -0.38
CA ALA A 120 -4.71 -12.69 0.31
C ALA A 120 -4.74 -13.03 1.80
N ALA A 121 -4.56 -14.30 2.17
CA ALA A 121 -4.49 -14.72 3.58
C ALA A 121 -3.31 -14.06 4.34
N LEU A 122 -2.18 -13.82 3.66
CA LEU A 122 -1.05 -13.09 4.26
C LEU A 122 -1.40 -11.61 4.51
N VAL A 123 -2.17 -11.00 3.61
CA VAL A 123 -2.62 -9.62 3.74
C VAL A 123 -3.67 -9.46 4.85
N GLU A 124 -4.63 -10.38 4.93
CA GLU A 124 -5.60 -10.47 6.02
C GLU A 124 -4.89 -10.60 7.38
N ALA A 125 -3.93 -11.52 7.48
CA ALA A 125 -3.16 -11.74 8.70
C ALA A 125 -2.34 -10.49 9.11
N TYR A 126 -1.79 -9.76 8.14
CA TYR A 126 -1.10 -8.51 8.41
C TYR A 126 -2.03 -7.47 9.05
N LEU A 127 -3.25 -7.29 8.52
CA LEU A 127 -4.22 -6.37 9.12
C LEU A 127 -4.58 -6.77 10.57
N LEU A 128 -4.75 -8.07 10.82
CA LEU A 128 -4.99 -8.58 12.17
C LEU A 128 -3.81 -8.32 13.12
N GLU A 129 -2.58 -8.24 12.61
CA GLU A 129 -1.41 -7.90 13.41
C GLU A 129 -1.33 -6.39 13.71
N VAL A 130 -1.50 -5.54 12.69
CA VAL A 130 -1.33 -4.09 12.83
C VAL A 130 -2.54 -3.39 13.45
N GLN A 131 -3.73 -3.98 13.35
CA GLN A 131 -5.00 -3.44 13.87
C GLN A 131 -5.38 -2.06 13.33
N ASP A 132 -4.71 -1.57 12.28
CA ASP A 132 -4.96 -0.30 11.63
C ASP A 132 -4.79 -0.46 10.10
N PRO A 133 -5.86 -0.32 9.30
CA PRO A 133 -5.77 -0.45 7.85
C PRO A 133 -5.05 0.73 7.17
N THR A 134 -4.77 1.82 7.90
CA THR A 134 -3.97 2.95 7.40
C THR A 134 -2.48 2.76 7.64
N ASP A 135 -2.08 1.83 8.53
CA ASP A 135 -0.68 1.52 8.84
C ASP A 135 -0.06 0.54 7.83
N ILE A 136 -0.02 0.98 6.58
CA ILE A 136 0.62 0.24 5.48
C ILE A 136 1.43 1.19 4.60
N LYS A 137 2.64 0.77 4.25
CA LYS A 137 3.49 1.47 3.29
C LYS A 137 3.53 0.71 1.97
N TYR A 138 3.19 1.40 0.88
CA TYR A 138 3.32 0.86 -0.47
C TYR A 138 4.73 1.04 -1.02
N SER A 139 5.23 0.03 -1.74
CA SER A 139 6.56 0.03 -2.38
C SER A 139 6.52 0.60 -3.81
N ASN A 140 5.34 0.71 -4.41
CA ASN A 140 5.13 1.32 -5.72
C ASN A 140 3.75 1.98 -5.86
N GLU A 141 3.53 2.66 -6.97
CA GLU A 141 2.26 3.35 -7.28
C GLU A 141 1.11 2.39 -7.58
N GLU A 142 1.42 1.16 -7.97
CA GLU A 142 0.43 0.09 -8.22
C GLU A 142 -0.12 -0.51 -6.92
N GLY A 143 0.38 -0.09 -5.75
CA GLY A 143 -0.16 -0.51 -4.47
C GLY A 143 0.38 -1.85 -3.96
N ASN A 144 1.54 -2.29 -4.44
CA ASN A 144 2.28 -3.40 -3.83
C ASN A 144 2.98 -2.93 -2.54
N THR A 145 3.43 -3.88 -1.71
CA THR A 145 4.18 -3.59 -0.48
C THR A 145 5.28 -4.62 -0.27
N ASP A 146 6.38 -4.19 0.36
CA ASP A 146 7.44 -5.09 0.83
C ASP A 146 7.23 -5.49 2.31
N ALA A 147 6.22 -4.92 2.99
CA ALA A 147 5.95 -5.21 4.40
C ALA A 147 5.36 -6.61 4.63
N ILE A 148 4.71 -7.18 3.61
CA ILE A 148 3.99 -8.44 3.67
C ILE A 148 4.75 -9.48 2.84
N THR A 149 5.64 -10.23 3.50
CA THR A 149 6.45 -11.25 2.81
C THR A 149 5.56 -12.30 2.17
N GLY A 150 5.73 -12.51 0.86
CA GLY A 150 4.96 -13.49 0.08
C GLY A 150 3.73 -12.91 -0.63
N ALA A 151 3.31 -11.69 -0.29
CA ALA A 151 2.25 -10.98 -1.02
C ALA A 151 2.88 -10.13 -2.14
N THR A 152 2.63 -10.55 -3.38
CA THR A 152 3.05 -9.86 -4.61
C THR A 152 1.88 -9.22 -5.37
N ILE A 153 0.65 -9.43 -4.91
CA ILE A 153 -0.56 -8.77 -5.42
C ILE A 153 -0.61 -7.28 -5.02
N HIS A 154 -1.45 -6.51 -5.71
CA HIS A 154 -1.74 -5.11 -5.39
C HIS A 154 -2.59 -5.05 -4.11
N VAL A 155 -1.95 -4.87 -2.96
CA VAL A 155 -2.63 -4.94 -1.65
C VAL A 155 -3.40 -3.66 -1.31
N LYS A 156 -3.13 -2.55 -2.01
CA LYS A 156 -3.81 -1.27 -1.78
C LYS A 156 -5.33 -1.40 -1.86
N GLU A 157 -5.85 -2.18 -2.81
CA GLU A 157 -7.29 -2.43 -2.97
C GLU A 157 -7.92 -2.98 -1.68
N PHE A 158 -7.24 -3.90 -1.01
CA PHE A 158 -7.70 -4.47 0.26
C PHE A 158 -7.76 -3.42 1.36
N PHE A 159 -6.69 -2.62 1.54
CA PHE A 159 -6.63 -1.63 2.62
C PHE A 159 -7.59 -0.46 2.40
N ASP A 160 -7.76 -0.01 1.16
CA ASP A 160 -8.76 1.00 0.81
C ASP A 160 -10.18 0.50 1.16
N LEU A 161 -10.51 -0.75 0.82
CA LEU A 161 -11.79 -1.36 1.17
C LEU A 161 -11.93 -1.62 2.68
N ALA A 162 -10.85 -1.98 3.37
CA ALA A 162 -10.86 -2.13 4.83
C ALA A 162 -11.21 -0.82 5.54
N ILE A 163 -10.64 0.31 5.08
CA ILE A 163 -10.97 1.65 5.57
C ILE A 163 -12.45 1.97 5.30
N GLN A 164 -12.94 1.69 4.09
CA GLN A 164 -14.35 1.91 3.74
C GLN A 164 -15.29 1.04 4.58
N ALA A 165 -14.92 -0.22 4.81
CA ALA A 165 -15.70 -1.16 5.62
C ALA A 165 -15.84 -0.63 7.05
N LEU A 166 -14.73 -0.25 7.70
CA LEU A 166 -14.75 0.24 9.08
C LEU A 166 -15.43 1.62 9.25
N LYS A 167 -15.59 2.39 8.16
CA LYS A 167 -16.42 3.60 8.13
C LYS A 167 -17.91 3.32 7.94
N SER A 168 -18.29 2.09 7.56
CA SER A 168 -19.68 1.68 7.39
C SER A 168 -20.37 1.41 8.73
N GLN A 169 -21.67 1.11 8.70
CA GLN A 169 -22.39 0.64 9.88
C GLN A 169 -22.23 -0.87 10.01
N PRO A 170 -21.96 -1.41 11.22
CA PRO A 170 -21.90 -2.84 11.43
C PRO A 170 -23.25 -3.51 11.16
N LYS A 171 -23.22 -4.74 10.66
CA LYS A 171 -24.39 -5.61 10.43
C LYS A 171 -24.67 -6.52 11.63
#